data_AF-A0A2D0N6Q3-F1
#
_entry.id   AF-A0A2D0N6Q3-F1
#
_cell.length_a   1.000
_cell.length_b   1.000
_cell.length_c   1.000
_cell.angle_alpha   90.00
_cell.angle_beta   90.00
_cell.angle_gamma   90.00
#
_symmetry.space_group_name_H-M   'P 1'
#
loop_
_entity.id
_entity.type
_entity.pdbx_description
1 polymer ?
#
loop_
_entity_poly.entity_id
_entity_poly.type
_entity_poly.pdbx_seq_one_letter_code
_entity_poly.pdbx_strand_id
1 'polypeptide(L)' 'MAASFDFNQEDLERHTCRTWQEGDWIILQCTQCDFLRRMNWKTGALKIDQSGEPQIMHSAQHRGQKIALDVGSMN' A
#
# COMPACT_ATOMS: atom_id res chain seq x y z
N MET A 1 -2.18 -17.51 -33.56
CA MET A 1 -1.94 -16.07 -33.38
C MET A 1 -1.79 -15.85 -31.88
N ALA A 2 -0.56 -15.65 -31.40
CA ALA A 2 -0.31 -15.44 -29.98
C ALA A 2 -0.75 -14.02 -29.62
N ALA A 3 -1.68 -13.89 -28.68
CA ALA A 3 -2.05 -12.60 -28.11
C ALA A 3 -0.96 -12.20 -27.12
N SER A 4 -0.13 -11.24 -27.51
CA SER A 4 0.75 -10.52 -26.59
C SER A 4 -0.13 -9.68 -25.68
N PHE A 5 -0.27 -10.07 -24.41
CA PHE A 5 -0.89 -9.21 -23.41
C PHE A 5 0.17 -8.20 -22.96
N ASP A 6 0.19 -7.03 -23.60
CA ASP A 6 0.86 -5.86 -23.08
C ASP A 6 0.13 -5.39 -21.83
N PHE A 7 0.60 -5.82 -20.66
CA PHE A 7 0.27 -5.17 -19.39
C PHE A 7 0.89 -3.76 -19.43
N ASN A 8 0.18 -2.80 -20.00
CA ASN A 8 0.47 -1.37 -19.84
C ASN A 8 0.28 -1.01 -18.37
N GLN A 9 1.33 -1.21 -17.57
CA GLN A 9 1.43 -0.86 -16.16
C GLN A 9 1.66 0.66 -15.95
N GLU A 10 1.39 1.45 -16.98
CA GLU A 10 1.87 2.83 -17.15
C GLU A 10 0.89 3.91 -16.68
N ASP A 11 -0.39 3.58 -16.39
CA ASP A 11 -1.42 4.58 -16.03
C ASP A 11 -2.07 4.41 -14.65
N LEU A 12 -1.58 3.49 -13.80
CA LEU A 12 -2.09 3.43 -12.41
C LEU A 12 -1.44 4.54 -11.58
N GLU A 13 -2.27 5.47 -11.10
CA GLU A 13 -1.86 6.54 -10.20
C GLU A 13 -1.18 5.94 -8.96
N ARG A 14 0.01 6.44 -8.63
CA ARG A 14 0.83 5.92 -7.53
C ARG A 14 1.02 6.97 -6.46
N HIS A 15 0.68 6.63 -5.23
CA HIS A 15 0.86 7.48 -4.07
C HIS A 15 2.00 6.98 -3.18
N THR A 16 2.77 7.92 -2.65
CA THR A 16 3.81 7.62 -1.66
C THR A 16 3.25 7.85 -0.26
N CYS A 17 3.14 6.77 0.51
CA CYS A 17 2.66 6.81 1.88
C CYS A 17 3.81 7.11 2.86
N ARG A 18 3.52 7.96 3.84
CA ARG A 18 4.38 8.16 5.00
C ARG A 18 4.21 7.01 5.97
N THR A 19 5.31 6.62 6.61
CA THR A 19 5.25 5.65 7.70
C THR A 19 5.90 6.18 8.96
N TRP A 20 5.30 5.84 10.09
CA TRP A 20 5.91 6.02 11.41
C TRP A 20 5.47 4.87 12.31
N GLN A 21 6.13 4.74 13.45
CA GLN A 21 5.84 3.68 14.41
C GLN A 21 5.26 4.30 15.68
N GLU A 22 4.11 3.79 16.12
CA GLU A 22 3.47 4.11 17.40
C GLU A 22 3.36 2.83 18.23
N GLY A 23 4.30 2.67 19.16
CA GLY A 23 4.43 1.45 19.96
C GLY A 23 4.64 0.21 19.09
N ASP A 24 3.66 -0.69 19.12
CA ASP A 24 3.70 -1.94 18.36
C ASP A 24 3.10 -1.84 16.95
N TRP A 25 2.59 -0.67 16.56
CA TRP A 25 1.94 -0.44 15.27
C TRP A 25 2.81 0.43 14.35
N ILE A 26 3.01 -0.02 13.13
CA ILE A 26 3.50 0.77 12.01
C ILE A 26 2.27 1.38 11.34
N ILE A 27 2.20 2.71 11.34
CA ILE A 27 1.14 3.47 10.69
C ILE A 27 1.60 3.81 9.28
N LEU A 28 0.72 3.62 8.31
CA LEU A 28 0.94 3.89 6.90
C LEU A 28 -0.17 4.83 6.45
N GLN A 29 0.17 6.10 6.25
CA GLN A 29 -0.79 7.14 5.86
C GLN A 29 -0.38 7.73 4.52
N CYS A 30 -1.33 7.81 3.59
CA CYS A 30 -1.15 8.58 2.38
C CYS A 30 -1.34 10.07 2.66
N THR A 31 -0.50 10.93 2.09
CA THR A 31 -0.68 12.39 2.18
C THR A 31 -1.48 12.97 1.01
N GLN A 32 -1.83 12.13 0.04
CA GLN A 32 -2.51 12.51 -1.20
C GLN A 32 -3.97 12.01 -1.26
N CYS A 33 -4.34 11.07 -0.40
CA CYS A 33 -5.70 10.56 -0.27
C CYS A 33 -5.95 10.12 1.19
N ASP A 34 -7.18 9.68 1.48
CA ASP A 34 -7.58 9.23 2.81
C ASP A 34 -7.10 7.80 3.14
N PHE A 35 -6.10 7.25 2.45
CA PHE A 35 -5.60 5.92 2.78
C PHE A 35 -4.87 5.91 4.12
N LEU A 36 -5.32 5.04 5.04
CA LEU A 36 -4.72 4.80 6.35
C LEU A 36 -4.78 3.32 6.72
N ARG A 37 -3.60 2.73 6.90
CA ARG A 37 -3.43 1.34 7.33
C ARG A 37 -2.48 1.27 8.51
N ARG A 38 -2.71 0.33 9.42
CA ARG A 38 -1.80 0.01 10.52
C ARG A 38 -1.38 -1.45 10.44
N MET A 39 -0.11 -1.71 10.64
CA MET A 39 0.47 -3.04 10.70
C MET A 39 1.16 -3.23 12.04
N ASN A 40 0.72 -4.20 12.83
CA ASN A 40 1.44 -4.56 14.05
C ASN A 40 2.72 -5.30 13.67
N TRP A 41 3.89 -4.75 14.00
CA TRP A 41 5.16 -5.32 13.55
C TRP A 41 5.57 -6.57 14.33
N LYS A 42 5.00 -6.80 15.53
CA LYS A 42 5.27 -7.99 16.34
C LYS A 42 4.40 -9.17 15.92
N THR A 43 3.11 -8.92 15.66
CA THR A 43 2.13 -9.98 15.38
C THR A 43 1.81 -10.14 13.90
N GLY A 44 2.19 -9.19 13.06
CA GLY A 44 1.79 -9.13 11.65
C GLY A 44 0.32 -8.75 11.43
N ALA A 45 -0.41 -8.40 12.49
CA ALA A 45 -1.83 -8.03 12.38
C ALA A 45 -2.00 -6.75 11.54
N LEU A 46 -2.89 -6.80 10.55
CA LEU A 46 -3.17 -5.68 9.66
C LEU A 46 -4.55 -5.11 9.98
N LYS A 47 -4.63 -3.79 10.11
CA LYS A 47 -5.87 -3.03 10.23
C LYS A 47 -5.92 -2.00 9.12
N ILE A 48 -6.98 -2.00 8.34
CA ILE A 48 -7.25 -0.97 7.35
C ILE A 48 -8.29 -0.06 8.00
N ASP A 49 -7.86 1.13 8.41
CA ASP A 49 -8.77 2.12 8.98
C ASP A 49 -9.52 2.84 7.86
N GLN A 50 -8.81 3.14 6.78
CA GLN A 50 -9.34 3.79 5.60
C GLN A 50 -8.65 3.22 4.36
N SER A 51 -9.44 2.69 3.43
CA SER A 51 -8.92 2.03 2.23
C SER A 51 -8.48 3.01 1.14
N GLY A 52 -8.79 4.31 1.27
CA GLY A 52 -8.60 5.28 0.20
C GLY A 52 -9.31 4.87 -1.10
N GLU A 53 -8.82 5.35 -2.23
CA GLU A 53 -9.30 4.93 -3.54
C GLU A 53 -8.61 3.61 -3.97
N PRO A 54 -9.37 2.55 -4.27
CA PRO A 54 -8.82 1.22 -4.54
C PRO A 54 -8.06 1.12 -5.87
N GLN A 55 -8.29 2.05 -6.80
CA GLN A 55 -7.55 2.12 -8.06
C GLN A 55 -6.16 2.75 -7.93
N ILE A 56 -5.84 3.38 -6.79
CA ILE A 56 -4.56 4.04 -6.55
C ILE A 56 -3.60 3.06 -5.89
N MET A 57 -2.37 2.99 -6.42
CA MET A 57 -1.32 2.17 -5.84
C MET A 57 -0.53 2.93 -4.76
N HIS A 58 -0.69 2.52 -3.51
CA HIS A 58 0.03 2.98 -2.34
C HIS A 58 1.31 2.18 -2.12
N SER A 59 2.41 2.92 -2.05
CA SER A 59 3.72 2.37 -1.67
C SER A 59 4.29 3.11 -0.47
N ALA A 60 4.88 2.37 0.46
CA ALA A 60 5.52 2.93 1.65
C ALA A 60 6.94 2.38 1.81
N GLN A 61 7.78 3.14 2.50
CA GLN A 61 9.05 2.64 2.99
C GLN A 61 9.13 2.82 4.50
N HIS A 62 9.44 1.74 5.22
CA HIS A 62 9.67 1.76 6.65
C HIS A 62 11.05 1.16 6.96
N ARG A 63 11.94 1.94 7.58
CA ARG A 63 13.32 1.51 7.93
C ARG A 63 14.09 0.89 6.76
N GLY A 64 13.96 1.46 5.57
CA GLY A 64 14.61 0.97 4.36
C GLY A 64 13.86 -0.17 3.63
N GLN A 65 12.89 -0.83 4.27
CA GLN A 65 12.08 -1.87 3.64
C GLN A 65 10.88 -1.25 2.92
N LYS A 66 10.68 -1.66 1.66
CA LYS A 66 9.49 -1.30 0.89
C LYS A 66 8.31 -2.15 1.35
N ILE A 67 7.21 -1.50 1.69
CA ILE A 67 5.94 -2.13 2.05
C ILE A 67 4.96 -1.79 0.92
N ALA A 68 4.59 -2.79 0.13
CA ALA A 68 3.49 -2.69 -0.82
C ALA A 68 2.18 -2.76 -0.02
N LEU A 69 1.36 -1.71 -0.14
CA LEU A 69 0.18 -1.54 0.70
C LEU A 69 -1.10 -1.97 0.00
N ASP A 70 -1.11 -1.95 -1.31
CA ASP A 70 -2.23 -2.40 -2.11
C ASP A 70 -2.21 -3.91 -2.13
N VAL A 71 -3.27 -4.48 -1.56
CA VAL A 71 -3.59 -5.87 -1.76
C VAL A 71 -4.04 -5.95 -3.21
N GLY A 72 -3.10 -6.20 -4.12
CA GLY A 72 -3.45 -6.81 -5.39
C GLY A 72 -4.28 -8.02 -5.02
N SER A 73 -5.57 -8.01 -5.37
CA SER A 73 -6.49 -9.12 -5.21
C SER A 73 -5.76 -10.37 -5.66
N MET A 74 -5.28 -11.15 -4.69
CA MET A 74 -4.83 -12.50 -4.92
C MET A 74 -6.10 -13.27 -5.27
N ASN A 75 -6.34 -13.38 -6.57
CA ASN A 75 -7.29 -14.31 -7.12
C ASN A 75 -6.63 -15.69 -7.19
#